data_AF-A0A5P1X684-F1
#
_entry.id   AF-A0A5P1X684-F1
#
_cell.length_a   1.000
_cell.length_b   1.000
_cell.length_c   1.000
_cell.angle_alpha   90.00
_cell.angle_beta   90.00
_cell.angle_gamma   90.00
#
_symmetry.space_group_name_H-M   'P 1'
#
loop_
_entity.id
_entity.type
_entity.pdbx_description
1 polymer ?
#
loop_
_entity_poly.entity_id
_entity_poly.type
_entity_poly.pdbx_seq_one_letter_code
_entity_poly.pdbx_strand_id
1 'polypeptide(L)'
;MKRQGFTIVECIVALLITAMIAVLIQLTFKVYEKVDQQPYDDNAQWYIFLQEMESSNNQYEIKNNGTKQSINVFSRTRQKNYSIGHNPYKSTVYMYGTEAGTGYLPLLQHVKTFQAVHSNQSPKVEFEVEFMSGEKHSGRVNFPIYEGPGE
;
A
#
# COMPACT_ATOMS: atom_id res chain seq x y z
N MET A 1 -0.34 58.36 18.69
CA MET A 1 -0.56 57.22 17.77
C MET A 1 -2.05 56.86 17.79
N LYS A 2 -2.81 57.13 16.72
CA LYS A 2 -4.22 56.74 16.63
C LYS A 2 -4.28 55.24 16.29
N ARG A 3 -4.74 54.41 17.22
CA ARG A 3 -5.10 53.02 16.92
C ARG A 3 -6.39 53.05 16.10
N GLN A 4 -6.30 52.76 14.81
CA GLN A 4 -7.48 52.52 13.98
C GLN A 4 -8.05 51.15 14.37
N GLY A 5 -9.27 51.16 14.91
CA GLY A 5 -9.99 49.92 15.21
C GLY A 5 -10.49 49.27 13.92
N PHE A 6 -10.73 47.96 13.97
CA PHE A 6 -11.35 47.22 12.88
C PHE A 6 -12.72 47.83 12.54
N THR A 7 -12.98 47.99 11.25
CA THR A 7 -14.29 48.44 10.80
C THR A 7 -15.31 47.29 10.87
N ILE A 8 -16.58 47.61 11.10
CA ILE A 8 -17.65 46.60 11.16
C ILE A 8 -17.69 45.75 9.89
N VAL A 9 -17.47 46.37 8.72
CA VAL A 9 -17.44 45.68 7.42
C VAL A 9 -16.31 44.65 7.38
N GLU A 10 -15.13 45.01 7.85
CA GLU A 10 -13.96 44.14 7.90
C GLU A 10 -14.18 42.94 8.82
N CYS A 11 -14.85 43.15 9.96
CA CYS A 11 -15.30 42.06 10.83
C CYS A 11 -16.29 41.12 10.13
N ILE A 12 -17.26 41.64 9.39
CA ILE A 12 -18.24 40.82 8.66
C ILE A 12 -17.54 39.98 7.58
N VAL A 13 -16.61 40.58 6.84
CA VAL A 13 -15.83 39.88 5.80
C VAL A 13 -14.95 38.79 6.43
N ALA A 14 -14.27 39.08 7.54
CA ALA A 14 -13.48 38.09 8.26
C ALA A 14 -14.32 36.91 8.77
N LEU A 15 -15.54 37.19 9.23
CA LEU A 15 -16.48 36.16 9.70
C LEU A 15 -16.95 35.26 8.54
N LEU A 16 -17.25 35.85 7.38
CA LEU A 16 -17.58 35.10 6.16
C LEU A 16 -16.44 34.19 5.71
N ILE A 17 -15.20 34.71 5.68
CA ILE A 17 -14.02 33.92 5.34
C ILE A 17 -13.83 32.76 6.33
N THR A 18 -13.97 33.04 7.62
CA THR A 18 -13.83 32.02 8.68
C THR A 18 -14.91 30.93 8.55
N ALA A 19 -16.15 31.30 8.26
CA ALA A 19 -17.24 30.36 8.02
C ALA A 19 -16.98 29.48 6.78
N MET A 20 -16.47 30.05 5.70
CA MET A 20 -16.10 29.27 4.50
C MET A 20 -14.97 28.28 4.80
N ILE A 21 -13.94 28.69 5.54
CA ILE A 21 -12.85 27.79 5.95
C ILE A 21 -13.40 26.63 6.80
N ALA A 22 -14.30 26.90 7.74
CA ALA A 22 -14.92 25.86 8.55
C ALA A 22 -15.71 24.84 7.71
N VAL A 23 -16.44 25.30 6.69
CA VAL A 23 -17.16 24.42 5.75
C VAL A 23 -16.20 23.58 4.91
N LEU A 24 -15.09 24.17 4.43
CA LEU A 24 -14.06 23.44 3.68
C LEU A 24 -13.40 22.35 4.52
N ILE A 25 -13.13 22.62 5.79
CA ILE A 25 -12.58 21.64 6.73
C ILE A 25 -13.56 20.46 6.89
N GLN A 26 -14.86 20.72 7.10
CA GLN A 26 -15.87 19.67 7.22
C GLN A 26 -16.01 18.84 5.94
N LEU A 27 -15.98 19.48 4.77
CA LEU A 27 -15.97 18.79 3.47
C LEU A 27 -14.75 17.87 3.33
N THR A 28 -13.58 18.37 3.71
CA THR A 28 -12.33 17.60 3.65
C THR A 28 -12.40 16.36 4.54
N PHE A 29 -12.91 16.48 5.77
CA PHE A 29 -13.12 15.32 6.65
C PHE A 29 -14.11 14.31 6.06
N LYS A 30 -15.24 14.76 5.50
CA LYS A 30 -16.22 13.86 4.86
C LYS A 30 -15.68 13.14 3.64
N VAL A 31 -14.82 13.80 2.86
CA VAL A 31 -14.14 13.18 1.72
C VAL A 31 -13.15 12.13 2.22
N TYR A 32 -12.38 12.44 3.27
CA TYR A 32 -11.43 11.51 3.87
C TYR A 32 -12.12 10.24 4.37
N GLU A 33 -13.21 10.37 5.14
CA GLU A 33 -14.00 9.23 5.62
C GLU A 33 -14.58 8.39 4.47
N LYS A 34 -15.05 9.03 3.38
CA LYS A 34 -15.58 8.32 2.22
C LYS A 34 -14.54 7.59 1.40
N VAL A 35 -13.33 8.15 1.27
CA VAL A 35 -12.22 7.50 0.54
C VAL A 35 -11.75 6.27 1.30
N ASP A 36 -11.69 6.33 2.63
CA ASP A 36 -11.34 5.18 3.48
C ASP A 36 -12.42 4.07 3.44
N GLN A 37 -13.68 4.46 3.18
CA GLN A 37 -14.85 3.57 3.09
C GLN A 37 -15.27 3.19 1.65
N GLN A 38 -14.53 3.62 0.63
CA GLN A 38 -14.82 3.20 -0.74
C GLN A 38 -14.76 1.66 -0.77
N PRO A 39 -15.81 0.96 -1.23
CA PRO A 39 -15.78 -0.50 -1.30
C PRO A 39 -14.59 -0.87 -2.15
N TYR A 40 -13.62 -1.51 -1.52
CA TYR A 40 -12.45 -2.00 -2.21
C TYR A 40 -12.94 -3.05 -3.19
N ASP A 41 -12.65 -2.82 -4.47
CA ASP A 41 -12.86 -3.83 -5.49
C ASP A 41 -11.73 -4.85 -5.33
N ASP A 42 -12.05 -5.93 -4.60
CA ASP A 42 -11.13 -7.04 -4.30
C ASP A 42 -10.50 -7.61 -5.57
N ASN A 43 -11.26 -7.69 -6.67
CA ASN A 43 -10.74 -8.07 -7.98
C ASN A 43 -9.72 -7.06 -8.49
N ALA A 44 -10.06 -5.76 -8.51
CA ALA A 44 -9.14 -4.75 -9.01
C ALA A 44 -7.83 -4.71 -8.20
N GLN A 45 -7.92 -4.79 -6.87
CA GLN A 45 -6.75 -4.88 -5.99
C GLN A 45 -5.89 -6.10 -6.32
N TRP A 46 -6.52 -7.26 -6.49
CA TRP A 46 -5.83 -8.50 -6.84
C TRP A 46 -5.07 -8.40 -8.16
N TYR A 47 -5.69 -7.85 -9.21
CA TYR A 47 -5.03 -7.65 -10.50
C TYR A 47 -3.87 -6.66 -10.41
N ILE A 48 -4.04 -5.54 -9.71
CA ILE A 48 -2.96 -4.55 -9.51
C ILE A 48 -1.80 -5.17 -8.74
N PHE A 49 -2.09 -5.97 -7.71
CA PHE A 49 -1.08 -6.69 -6.95
C PHE A 49 -0.26 -7.63 -7.85
N LEU A 50 -0.92 -8.51 -8.62
CA LEU A 50 -0.22 -9.42 -9.53
C LEU A 50 0.61 -8.66 -10.57
N GLN A 51 0.03 -7.62 -11.16
CA GLN A 51 0.73 -6.78 -12.14
C GLN A 51 1.97 -6.11 -11.55
N GLU A 52 1.92 -5.65 -10.30
CA GLU A 52 3.07 -5.05 -9.62
C GLU A 52 4.17 -6.09 -9.34
N MET A 53 3.79 -7.32 -8.99
CA MET A 53 4.73 -8.42 -8.77
C MET A 53 5.44 -8.85 -10.06
N GLU A 54 4.73 -8.82 -11.19
CA GLU A 54 5.25 -9.15 -12.53
C GLU A 54 5.88 -7.94 -13.26
N SER A 55 5.84 -6.77 -12.64
CA SER A 55 6.22 -5.52 -13.27
C SER A 55 7.70 -5.48 -13.65
N SER A 56 7.95 -5.19 -14.92
CA SER A 56 9.30 -4.94 -15.45
C SER A 56 9.96 -3.68 -14.89
N ASN A 57 9.21 -2.82 -14.19
CA ASN A 57 9.75 -1.61 -13.58
C ASN A 57 10.58 -1.91 -12.32
N ASN A 58 10.18 -2.90 -11.52
CA ASN A 58 10.90 -3.21 -10.28
C ASN A 58 11.81 -4.44 -10.41
N GLN A 59 11.47 -5.37 -11.31
CA GLN A 59 12.25 -6.59 -11.59
C GLN A 59 12.62 -7.31 -10.30
N TYR A 60 11.59 -7.80 -9.61
CA TYR A 60 11.76 -8.49 -8.34
C TYR A 60 12.39 -9.88 -8.53
N GLU A 61 13.34 -10.21 -7.67
CA GLU A 61 14.03 -11.50 -7.62
C GLU A 61 13.86 -12.12 -6.24
N ILE A 62 13.67 -13.44 -6.16
CA ILE A 62 13.56 -14.15 -4.88
C ILE A 62 14.93 -14.23 -4.24
N LYS A 63 15.08 -13.63 -3.05
CA LYS A 63 16.29 -13.74 -2.24
C LYS A 63 16.29 -14.95 -1.32
N ASN A 64 15.13 -15.25 -0.74
CA ASN A 64 14.90 -16.50 -0.02
C ASN A 64 13.39 -16.84 -0.07
N ASN A 65 13.06 -18.10 0.20
CA ASN A 65 11.68 -18.59 0.19
C ASN A 65 10.84 -18.12 1.40
N GLY A 66 11.27 -17.06 2.11
CA GLY A 66 10.55 -16.45 3.22
C GLY A 66 9.89 -17.45 4.18
N THR A 67 8.62 -17.20 4.50
CA THR A 67 7.75 -18.11 5.26
C THR A 67 6.44 -18.32 4.50
N LYS A 68 5.54 -19.19 4.97
CA LYS A 68 4.21 -19.33 4.34
C LYS A 68 3.40 -18.02 4.27
N GLN A 69 3.73 -17.03 5.08
CA GLN A 69 3.03 -15.74 5.17
C GLN A 69 3.89 -14.56 4.72
N SER A 70 5.10 -14.81 4.22
CA SER A 70 5.99 -13.75 3.80
C SER A 70 6.97 -14.19 2.72
N ILE A 71 7.33 -13.26 1.84
CA ILE A 71 8.35 -13.47 0.82
C ILE A 71 9.35 -12.33 0.87
N ASN A 72 10.63 -12.66 0.70
CA ASN A 72 11.68 -11.66 0.59
C ASN A 72 12.16 -11.57 -0.85
N VAL A 73 12.07 -10.38 -1.41
CA VAL A 73 12.44 -10.08 -2.78
C VAL A 73 13.50 -8.99 -2.84
N PHE A 74 14.33 -9.04 -3.87
CA PHE A 74 15.28 -8.00 -4.22
C PHE A 74 14.80 -7.28 -5.47
N SER A 75 14.75 -5.95 -5.48
CA SER A 75 14.46 -5.19 -6.70
C SER A 75 15.75 -4.88 -7.44
N ARG A 76 15.92 -5.40 -8.65
CA ARG A 76 17.08 -5.10 -9.50
C ARG A 76 17.13 -3.63 -9.89
N THR A 77 15.99 -3.00 -10.17
CA THR A 77 15.96 -1.58 -10.57
C THR A 77 16.33 -0.65 -9.42
N ARG A 78 15.84 -0.94 -8.21
CA ARG A 78 16.06 -0.08 -7.04
C ARG A 78 17.29 -0.46 -6.22
N GLN A 79 17.90 -1.61 -6.50
CA GLN A 79 19.03 -2.18 -5.77
C GLN A 79 18.75 -2.27 -4.26
N LYS A 80 17.53 -2.71 -3.89
CA LYS A 80 17.04 -2.74 -2.51
C LYS A 80 16.30 -4.02 -2.19
N ASN A 81 16.39 -4.43 -0.93
CA ASN A 81 15.69 -5.58 -0.37
C ASN A 81 14.31 -5.19 0.17
N TYR A 82 13.33 -6.02 -0.13
CA TYR A 82 11.93 -5.87 0.28
C TYR A 82 11.39 -7.17 0.87
N SER A 83 10.50 -7.02 1.84
CA SER A 83 9.72 -8.10 2.43
C SER A 83 8.24 -7.80 2.19
N ILE A 84 7.52 -8.77 1.66
CA ILE A 84 6.07 -8.75 1.55
C ILE A 84 5.51 -9.62 2.67
N GLY A 85 4.54 -9.11 3.41
CA GLY A 85 3.91 -9.86 4.49
C GLY A 85 2.50 -9.37 4.79
N HIS A 86 1.80 -10.14 5.62
CA HIS A 86 0.45 -9.84 6.05
C HIS A 86 0.43 -9.31 7.48
N ASN A 87 -0.27 -8.19 7.70
CA ASN A 87 -0.59 -7.69 9.02
C ASN A 87 -2.05 -8.07 9.35
N PRO A 88 -2.28 -9.11 10.19
CA PRO A 88 -3.62 -9.55 10.51
C PRO A 88 -4.39 -8.53 11.37
N TYR A 89 -3.72 -7.66 12.13
CA TYR A 89 -4.39 -6.64 12.94
C TYR A 89 -4.95 -5.49 12.10
N LYS A 90 -4.31 -5.19 10.96
CA LYS A 90 -4.75 -4.16 10.01
C LYS A 90 -5.42 -4.74 8.77
N SER A 91 -5.58 -6.07 8.70
CA SER A 91 -6.10 -6.79 7.53
C SER A 91 -5.45 -6.32 6.21
N THR A 92 -4.14 -6.12 6.20
CA THR A 92 -3.41 -5.51 5.07
C THR A 92 -2.21 -6.37 4.70
N VAL A 93 -2.04 -6.65 3.42
CA VAL A 93 -0.77 -7.16 2.87
C VAL A 93 0.05 -5.97 2.41
N TYR A 94 1.32 -5.93 2.80
CA TYR A 94 2.19 -4.79 2.58
C TYR A 94 3.59 -5.23 2.21
N MET A 95 4.26 -4.38 1.45
CA MET A 95 5.68 -4.45 1.17
C MET A 95 6.40 -3.38 1.98
N TYR A 96 7.49 -3.75 2.63
CA TYR A 96 8.38 -2.83 3.31
C TYR A 96 9.81 -3.20 2.96
N GLY A 97 10.70 -2.22 2.85
CA GLY A 97 12.11 -2.54 2.68
C GLY A 97 12.79 -2.84 4.00
N THR A 98 13.86 -3.62 3.94
CA THR A 98 14.58 -4.12 5.11
C THR A 98 15.78 -3.24 5.48
N GLU A 99 15.97 -2.11 4.80
CA GLU A 99 17.13 -1.23 4.92
C GLU A 99 16.72 0.20 5.29
N ALA A 100 17.64 1.00 5.82
CA ALA A 100 17.34 2.39 6.13
C ALA A 100 16.95 3.18 4.87
N GLY A 101 15.87 3.97 4.95
CA GLY A 101 15.39 4.79 3.83
C GLY A 101 14.64 4.00 2.74
N THR A 102 14.18 2.78 3.04
CA THR A 102 13.18 2.10 2.21
C THR A 102 11.76 2.48 2.63
N GLY A 103 10.85 2.56 1.65
CA GLY A 103 9.45 2.90 1.87
C GLY A 103 8.59 1.72 2.34
N TYR A 104 7.34 2.06 2.66
CA TYR A 104 6.24 1.15 2.93
C TYR A 104 5.21 1.29 1.81
N LEU A 105 4.71 0.18 1.28
CA LEU A 105 3.68 0.14 0.25
C LEU A 105 2.58 -0.85 0.65
N PRO A 106 1.35 -0.39 0.94
CA PRO A 106 0.22 -1.30 1.04
C PRO A 106 -0.07 -1.91 -0.34
N LEU A 107 -0.20 -3.23 -0.41
CA LEU A 107 -0.44 -3.98 -1.64
C LEU A 107 -1.88 -4.44 -1.76
N LEU A 108 -2.44 -4.97 -0.67
CA LEU A 108 -3.83 -5.43 -0.61
C LEU A 108 -4.44 -5.00 0.73
N GLN A 109 -5.68 -4.53 0.70
CA GLN A 109 -6.45 -4.16 1.88
C GLN A 109 -7.63 -5.10 2.10
N HIS A 110 -8.18 -5.10 3.31
CA HIS A 110 -9.26 -5.98 3.73
C HIS A 110 -8.96 -7.48 3.48
N VAL A 111 -7.71 -7.88 3.71
CA VAL A 111 -7.27 -9.26 3.57
C VAL A 111 -7.46 -10.00 4.89
N LYS A 112 -8.27 -11.07 4.83
CA LYS A 112 -8.51 -12.00 5.94
C LYS A 112 -7.36 -12.99 6.07
N THR A 113 -6.94 -13.62 4.97
CA THR A 113 -5.78 -14.52 4.96
C THR A 113 -4.91 -14.29 3.73
N PHE A 114 -3.61 -14.46 3.92
CA PHE A 114 -2.60 -14.36 2.86
C PHE A 114 -1.60 -15.49 3.03
N GLN A 115 -1.27 -16.18 1.94
CA GLN A 115 -0.23 -17.17 1.88
C GLN A 115 0.65 -16.98 0.65
N ALA A 116 1.95 -17.15 0.82
CA ALA A 116 2.93 -17.28 -0.24
C ALA A 116 3.46 -18.72 -0.21
N VAL A 117 3.01 -19.54 -1.16
CA VAL A 117 3.39 -20.94 -1.29
C VAL A 117 4.61 -21.03 -2.21
N HIS A 118 5.73 -21.44 -1.62
CA HIS A 118 6.99 -21.64 -2.32
C HIS A 118 7.10 -23.08 -2.78
N SER A 119 7.43 -23.29 -4.06
CA SER A 119 7.79 -24.61 -4.56
C SER A 119 9.30 -24.79 -4.46
N ASN A 120 9.75 -25.89 -3.84
CA ASN A 120 11.17 -26.16 -3.64
C ASN A 120 11.94 -26.11 -4.96
N GLN A 121 13.02 -25.32 -5.01
CA GLN A 121 13.88 -25.14 -6.18
C GLN A 121 13.20 -24.54 -7.43
N SER A 122 12.02 -23.94 -7.27
CA SER A 122 11.30 -23.29 -8.37
C SER A 122 11.29 -21.77 -8.18
N PRO A 123 11.51 -20.99 -9.26
CA PRO A 123 11.32 -19.52 -9.25
C PRO A 123 9.85 -19.09 -9.09
N LYS A 124 8.92 -20.04 -8.99
CA LYS A 124 7.48 -19.78 -8.96
C LYS A 124 6.97 -19.69 -7.52
N VAL A 125 6.24 -18.61 -7.24
CA VAL A 125 5.52 -18.40 -5.99
C VAL A 125 4.04 -18.30 -6.30
N GLU A 126 3.25 -19.06 -5.56
CA GLU A 126 1.80 -19.01 -5.62
C GLU A 126 1.28 -18.20 -4.44
N PHE A 127 0.58 -17.11 -4.74
CA PHE A 127 -0.07 -16.26 -3.77
C PHE A 127 -1.53 -16.68 -3.63
N GLU A 128 -1.96 -16.97 -2.41
CA GLU A 128 -3.36 -17.26 -2.08
C GLU A 128 -3.88 -16.17 -1.14
N VAL A 129 -5.01 -15.57 -1.49
CA VAL A 129 -5.63 -14.48 -0.74
C VAL A 129 -7.10 -14.76 -0.50
N GLU A 130 -7.55 -14.58 0.74
CA GLU A 130 -8.97 -14.49 1.08
C GLU A 130 -9.24 -13.09 1.61
N PHE A 131 -10.15 -12.36 0.98
CA PHE A 131 -10.61 -11.05 1.42
C PHE A 131 -11.70 -11.18 2.51
N MET A 132 -11.90 -10.12 3.29
CA MET A 132 -12.94 -10.07 4.33
C MET A 132 -14.36 -10.16 3.77
N SER A 133 -14.54 -9.84 2.48
CA SER A 133 -15.78 -10.07 1.71
C SER A 133 -16.11 -11.56 1.52
N GLY A 134 -15.11 -12.44 1.67
CA GLY A 134 -15.19 -13.86 1.36
C GLY A 134 -14.66 -14.21 -0.04
N GLU A 135 -14.30 -13.22 -0.86
CA GLU A 135 -13.68 -13.46 -2.16
C GLU A 135 -12.29 -14.10 -2.01
N LYS A 136 -11.97 -15.04 -2.91
CA LYS A 136 -10.73 -15.81 -2.89
C LYS A 136 -10.04 -15.76 -4.23
N HIS A 137 -8.74 -15.50 -4.19
CA HIS A 137 -7.90 -15.54 -5.39
C HIS A 137 -6.65 -16.38 -5.16
N SER A 138 -6.21 -17.03 -6.23
CA SER A 138 -4.87 -17.62 -6.32
C SER A 138 -4.22 -17.17 -7.62
N GLY A 139 -2.92 -16.90 -7.56
CA GLY A 139 -2.14 -16.47 -8.70
C GLY A 139 -0.69 -16.84 -8.54
N ARG A 140 -0.05 -17.17 -9.66
CA ARG A 140 1.34 -17.63 -9.67
C ARG A 140 2.21 -16.63 -10.39
N VAL A 141 3.24 -16.16 -9.70
CA VAL A 141 4.24 -15.25 -10.25
C VAL A 141 5.58 -15.98 -10.37
N ASN A 142 6.28 -15.73 -11.47
CA ASN A 142 7.61 -16.26 -11.70
C ASN A 142 8.66 -15.18 -11.41
N PHE A 143 9.40 -15.35 -10.32
CA PHE A 143 10.48 -14.46 -9.93
C PHE A 143 11.83 -15.11 -10.23
N PRO A 144 12.74 -14.46 -10.96
CA PRO A 144 14.11 -14.94 -11.07
C PRO A 144 14.74 -15.15 -9.68
N ILE A 145 15.63 -16.13 -9.56
CA ILE A 145 16.36 -16.37 -8.30
C ILE A 145 17.47 -15.32 -8.20
N TYR A 146 17.60 -14.67 -7.05
CA TYR A 146 18.68 -13.74 -6.78
C TYR A 146 19.99 -14.50 -6.56
N GLU A 147 20.97 -14.32 -7.45
CA GLU A 147 22.27 -15.01 -7.39
C GLU A 147 23.34 -14.23 -6.62
N GLY A 148 23.02 -13.05 -6.08
CA GLY A 148 24.00 -12.17 -5.45
C GLY A 148 24.88 -11.44 -6.47
N PRO A 149 25.65 -10.41 -6.06
CA PRO A 149 26.80 -10.00 -6.84
C PRO A 149 27.76 -11.19 -6.87
N GLY A 150 28.02 -11.75 -8.06
CA GLY A 150 29.06 -12.77 -8.22
C GLY A 150 30.35 -12.26 -7.60
N GLU A 151 30.95 -13.08 -6.73
CA GLU A 151 32.26 -12.81 -6.13
C GLU A 151 33.36 -12.63 -7.19
#